data_AF-A0A7C6AMI6-F1
#
_entry.id   AF-A0A7C6AMI6-F1
#
_cell.length_a   1.000
_cell.length_b   1.000
_cell.length_c   1.000
_cell.angle_alpha   90.00
_cell.angle_beta   90.00
_cell.angle_gamma   90.00
#
_symmetry.space_group_name_H-M   'P 1'
#
loop_
_entity.id
_entity.type
_entity.pdbx_description
1 polymer ?
#
loop_
_entity_poly.entity_id
_entity_poly.type
_entity_poly.pdbx_seq_one_letter_code
_entity_poly.pdbx_strand_id
1 'polypeptide(L)'
;MRESSPELKAQANQDELGLKNLPICREPWQSYYILRRGILPCCHGEKPIAPMEEWATAWNGPTLQAIRRSLSQGRLSAYCLSSLGCPIVQKYLEQKKQATRLAAFSPQTRPGWMRLVNRLFFRLPAKIYRFFQR
;
A
#
# COMPACT_ATOMS: atom_id res chain seq x y z
N MET A 1 -5.41 46.25 -9.21
CA MET A 1 -5.84 45.21 -10.17
C MET A 1 -4.69 44.23 -10.31
N ARG A 2 -4.75 43.05 -9.67
CA ARG A 2 -3.73 42.00 -9.78
C ARG A 2 -4.23 41.01 -10.81
N GLU A 3 -3.54 40.95 -11.94
CA GLU A 3 -3.75 39.92 -12.96
C GLU A 3 -3.46 38.55 -12.35
N SER A 4 -4.48 37.70 -12.36
CA SER A 4 -4.40 36.29 -11.99
C SER A 4 -3.58 35.54 -13.02
N SER A 5 -2.37 35.14 -12.62
CA SER A 5 -1.42 34.33 -13.41
C SER A 5 -2.07 33.03 -13.92
N PRO A 6 -1.88 32.65 -15.20
CA PRO A 6 -2.50 31.48 -15.86
C PRO A 6 -2.01 30.10 -15.37
N GLU A 7 -1.08 30.04 -14.42
CA GLU A 7 -0.43 28.80 -13.96
C GLU A 7 -1.37 27.84 -13.20
N LEU A 8 -2.49 28.33 -12.65
CA LEU A 8 -3.43 27.48 -11.91
C LEU A 8 -4.30 26.55 -12.79
N LYS A 9 -4.39 26.80 -14.11
CA LYS A 9 -5.20 25.95 -15.00
C LYS A 9 -4.44 24.73 -15.54
N ALA A 10 -3.12 24.66 -15.35
CA ALA A 10 -2.30 23.54 -15.84
C ALA A 10 -2.36 22.28 -14.95
N GLN A 11 -2.88 22.37 -13.73
CA GLN A 11 -2.90 21.24 -12.79
C GLN A 11 -4.03 20.23 -13.03
N ALA A 12 -5.05 20.56 -13.83
CA ALA A 12 -6.17 19.67 -14.11
C ALA A 12 -5.86 18.57 -15.15
N ASN A 13 -4.73 18.67 -15.89
CA ASN A 13 -4.39 17.77 -16.99
C ASN A 13 -3.26 16.75 -16.66
N GLN A 14 -2.86 16.61 -15.40
CA GLN A 14 -1.76 15.70 -15.01
C GLN A 14 -2.16 14.21 -14.93
N ASP A 15 -3.42 13.86 -15.23
CA ASP A 15 -3.92 12.48 -15.20
C ASP A 15 -3.82 11.72 -16.52
N GLU A 16 -3.56 12.38 -17.65
CA GLU A 16 -3.48 11.70 -18.97
C GLU A 16 -2.29 10.73 -19.08
N LEU A 17 -1.23 10.95 -18.29
CA LEU A 17 -0.02 10.11 -18.27
C LEU A 17 -0.13 8.89 -17.32
N GLY A 18 -1.29 8.67 -16.69
CA GLY A 18 -1.49 7.53 -15.78
C GLY A 18 -0.67 7.59 -14.49
N LEU A 19 -0.21 8.77 -14.08
CA LEU A 19 0.65 8.98 -12.90
C LEU A 19 -0.01 8.55 -11.58
N LYS A 20 -1.34 8.49 -11.51
CA LYS A 20 -2.07 7.94 -10.35
C LYS A 20 -1.96 6.43 -10.21
N ASN A 21 -1.62 5.71 -11.29
CA ASN A 21 -1.60 4.25 -11.36
C ASN A 21 -0.18 3.67 -11.42
N LEU A 22 0.80 4.38 -10.85
CA LEU A 22 2.16 3.86 -10.79
C LEU A 22 2.21 2.60 -9.90
N PRO A 23 3.02 1.60 -10.29
CA PRO A 23 3.18 0.40 -9.46
C PRO A 23 3.79 0.77 -8.11
N ILE A 24 3.43 0.03 -7.06
CA ILE A 24 3.97 0.23 -5.70
C ILE A 24 5.51 0.22 -5.68
N CYS A 25 6.10 -0.62 -6.53
CA CYS A 25 7.55 -0.77 -6.70
C CYS A 25 7.85 -0.98 -8.18
N ARG A 26 8.92 -0.35 -8.69
CA ARG A 26 9.36 -0.49 -10.09
C ARG A 26 10.54 -1.45 -10.27
N GLU A 27 11.18 -1.87 -9.18
CA GLU A 27 12.39 -2.70 -9.19
C GLU A 27 12.28 -3.88 -10.17
N PRO A 28 11.20 -4.69 -10.16
CA PRO A 28 11.14 -5.88 -11.01
C PRO A 28 11.08 -5.59 -12.52
N TRP A 29 10.83 -4.35 -12.95
CA TRP A 29 10.90 -3.93 -14.36
C TRP A 29 12.26 -3.35 -14.75
N GLN A 30 13.04 -2.89 -13.77
CA GLN A 30 14.32 -2.23 -13.99
C GLN A 30 15.49 -3.20 -13.84
N SER A 31 15.38 -4.13 -12.90
CA SER A 31 16.49 -4.99 -12.49
C SER A 31 15.99 -6.33 -11.97
N TYR A 32 16.93 -7.28 -11.92
CA TYR A 32 16.87 -8.49 -11.13
C TYR A 32 18.32 -8.90 -10.83
N TYR A 33 18.52 -9.64 -9.75
CA TYR A 33 19.84 -9.97 -9.27
C TYR A 33 20.15 -11.42 -9.62
N ILE A 34 21.28 -11.64 -10.28
CA ILE A 34 21.83 -12.96 -10.58
C ILE A 34 22.90 -13.24 -9.53
N LEU A 35 22.62 -14.15 -8.60
CA LEU A 35 23.53 -14.53 -7.52
C LEU A 35 23.87 -16.03 -7.62
N ARG A 36 24.91 -16.48 -6.91
CA ARG A 36 25.26 -17.92 -6.83
C ARG A 36 24.12 -18.79 -6.32
N ARG A 37 23.23 -18.24 -5.49
CA ARG A 37 22.04 -18.94 -4.99
C ARG A 37 20.87 -18.96 -5.98
N GLY A 38 21.01 -18.36 -7.16
CA GLY A 38 19.96 -18.19 -8.15
C GLY A 38 19.53 -16.73 -8.30
N ILE A 39 18.40 -16.56 -8.98
CA ILE A 39 17.91 -15.26 -9.45
C ILE A 39 16.89 -14.67 -8.49
N LEU A 40 17.05 -13.40 -8.12
CA LEU A 40 16.11 -12.66 -7.27
C LEU A 40 15.46 -11.51 -8.04
N PRO A 41 14.15 -11.27 -7.86
CA PRO A 41 13.41 -10.21 -8.56
C PRO A 41 13.72 -8.79 -8.04
N CYS A 42 14.39 -8.67 -6.89
CA CYS A 42 14.84 -7.42 -6.30
C CYS A 42 15.94 -7.66 -5.26
N CYS A 43 16.60 -6.59 -4.79
CA CYS A 43 17.64 -6.65 -3.77
C CYS A 43 17.16 -7.18 -2.41
N HIS A 44 15.88 -7.02 -2.10
CA HIS A 44 15.26 -7.52 -0.86
C HIS A 44 14.64 -8.91 -1.02
N GLY A 45 14.78 -9.55 -2.18
CA GLY A 45 14.23 -10.88 -2.42
C GLY A 45 14.88 -11.93 -1.52
N GLU A 46 14.05 -12.75 -0.89
CA GLU A 46 14.52 -13.79 0.03
C GLU A 46 14.84 -15.10 -0.71
N LYS A 47 13.92 -15.54 -1.58
CA LYS A 47 14.00 -16.82 -2.29
C LYS A 47 14.27 -16.63 -3.78
N PRO A 48 15.16 -17.44 -4.39
CA PRO A 48 15.35 -17.44 -5.83
C PRO A 48 14.05 -17.75 -6.58
N ILE A 49 13.80 -17.04 -7.68
CA ILE A 49 12.67 -17.31 -8.60
C ILE A 49 13.04 -18.28 -9.72
N ALA A 50 14.34 -18.50 -9.94
CA ALA A 50 14.92 -19.38 -10.95
C ALA A 50 16.41 -19.68 -10.59
N PRO A 51 16.99 -20.78 -11.11
CA PRO A 51 18.42 -21.05 -11.00
C PRO A 51 19.25 -20.04 -11.81
N MET A 52 20.54 -19.92 -11.52
CA MET A 52 21.40 -18.87 -12.10
C MET A 52 21.51 -18.98 -13.62
N GLU A 53 21.52 -20.19 -14.14
CA GLU A 53 21.69 -20.55 -15.55
C GLU A 53 20.48 -20.12 -16.39
N GLU A 54 19.31 -19.98 -15.78
CA GLU A 54 18.05 -19.61 -16.43
C GLU A 54 17.79 -18.09 -16.43
N TRP A 55 18.82 -17.25 -16.31
CA TRP A 55 18.66 -15.80 -16.22
C TRP A 55 17.88 -15.18 -17.37
N ALA A 56 18.18 -15.60 -18.60
CA ALA A 56 17.54 -15.05 -19.79
C ALA A 56 16.03 -15.36 -19.84
N THR A 57 15.65 -16.59 -19.48
CA THR A 57 14.24 -17.03 -19.48
C THR A 57 13.49 -16.50 -18.26
N ALA A 58 14.16 -16.40 -17.10
CA ALA A 58 13.58 -15.91 -15.86
C ALA A 58 13.05 -14.46 -15.96
N TRP A 59 13.68 -13.60 -16.78
CA TRP A 59 13.25 -12.21 -16.95
C TRP A 59 11.80 -12.06 -17.45
N ASN A 60 11.34 -13.00 -18.28
CA ASN A 60 9.95 -13.08 -18.74
C ASN A 60 9.22 -14.30 -18.19
N GLY A 61 9.79 -14.95 -17.17
CA GLY A 61 9.22 -16.13 -16.54
C GLY A 61 7.90 -15.83 -15.82
N PRO A 62 7.06 -16.87 -15.61
CA PRO A 62 5.73 -16.71 -15.04
C PRO A 62 5.77 -16.11 -13.62
N THR A 63 6.77 -16.49 -12.82
CA THR A 63 6.95 -16.01 -11.44
C THR A 63 7.19 -14.49 -11.41
N LEU A 64 8.11 -13.99 -12.22
CA LEU A 64 8.44 -12.56 -12.27
C LEU A 64 7.27 -11.75 -12.84
N GLN A 65 6.59 -12.27 -13.85
CA GLN A 65 5.39 -11.66 -14.42
C GLN A 65 4.22 -11.59 -13.42
N ALA A 66 4.04 -12.61 -12.58
CA ALA A 66 3.03 -12.60 -11.52
C ALA A 66 3.32 -11.52 -10.44
N ILE A 67 4.60 -11.34 -10.09
CA ILE A 67 5.03 -10.26 -9.19
C ILE A 67 4.73 -8.89 -9.81
N ARG A 68 5.15 -8.67 -11.06
CA ARG A 68 4.89 -7.43 -11.81
C ARG A 68 3.40 -7.11 -11.89
N ARG A 69 2.56 -8.09 -12.24
CA ARG A 69 1.10 -7.92 -12.32
C ARG A 69 0.48 -7.51 -10.98
N SER A 70 0.96 -8.09 -9.87
CA SER A 70 0.47 -7.71 -8.54
C SER A 70 0.82 -6.25 -8.23
N LEU A 71 2.07 -5.86 -8.50
CA LEU A 71 2.58 -4.52 -8.22
C LEU A 71 1.91 -3.45 -9.08
N SER A 72 1.62 -3.74 -10.35
CA SER A 72 0.88 -2.82 -11.24
C SER A 72 -0.57 -2.62 -10.81
N GLN A 73 -1.16 -3.57 -10.08
CA GLN A 73 -2.50 -3.46 -9.52
C GLN A 73 -2.53 -2.71 -8.17
N GLY A 74 -1.39 -2.19 -7.70
CA GLY A 74 -1.32 -1.58 -6.38
C GLY A 74 -1.43 -2.59 -5.25
N ARG A 75 -1.01 -3.85 -5.46
CA ARG A 75 -0.98 -4.90 -4.42
C ARG A 75 0.41 -5.52 -4.30
N LEU A 76 0.83 -5.81 -3.07
CA LEU A 76 2.04 -6.61 -2.85
C LEU A 76 1.77 -8.08 -3.14
N SER A 77 2.66 -8.73 -3.88
CA SER A 77 2.64 -10.17 -4.08
C SER A 77 3.01 -10.91 -2.78
N ALA A 78 2.66 -12.20 -2.68
CA ALA A 78 3.07 -13.04 -1.55
C ALA A 78 4.60 -13.08 -1.39
N TYR A 79 5.33 -13.03 -2.52
CA TYR A 79 6.79 -12.94 -2.52
C TYR A 79 7.30 -11.66 -1.84
N CYS A 80 6.70 -10.51 -2.16
CA CYS A 80 7.09 -9.24 -1.51
C CYS A 80 6.78 -9.25 -0.01
N LEU A 81 5.67 -9.88 0.39
CA LEU A 81 5.25 -9.93 1.79
C LEU A 81 6.14 -10.79 2.68
N SER A 82 6.90 -11.75 2.12
CA SER A 82 7.88 -12.52 2.91
C SER A 82 9.11 -11.68 3.27
N SER A 83 9.46 -10.69 2.43
CA SER A 83 10.62 -9.81 2.63
C SER A 83 10.33 -8.64 3.59
N LEU A 84 10.28 -8.93 4.90
CA LEU A 84 10.02 -7.93 5.95
C LEU A 84 11.09 -6.82 6.06
N GLY A 85 12.28 -7.04 5.48
CA GLY A 85 13.35 -6.04 5.41
C GLY A 85 13.18 -5.00 4.28
N CYS A 86 12.17 -5.15 3.41
CA CYS A 86 11.95 -4.20 2.33
C CYS A 86 11.24 -2.91 2.85
N PRO A 87 11.80 -1.71 2.64
CA PRO A 87 11.21 -0.46 3.13
C PRO A 87 9.85 -0.16 2.50
N ILE A 88 9.62 -0.61 1.26
CA ILE A 88 8.33 -0.45 0.56
C ILE A 88 7.25 -1.30 1.25
N VAL A 89 7.60 -2.53 1.62
CA VAL A 89 6.69 -3.46 2.31
C VAL A 89 6.32 -2.91 3.68
N GLN A 90 7.31 -2.41 4.43
CA GLN A 90 7.08 -1.78 5.74
C GLN A 90 6.10 -0.60 5.64
N LYS A 91 6.34 0.35 4.72
CA LYS A 91 5.45 1.49 4.49
C LYS A 91 4.04 1.04 4.09
N TYR A 92 3.92 0.04 3.22
CA TYR A 92 2.62 -0.49 2.80
C TYR A 92 1.84 -1.12 3.97
N LEU A 93 2.52 -1.90 4.82
CA LEU A 93 1.91 -2.50 6.00
C LEU A 93 1.49 -1.45 7.04
N GLU A 94 2.29 -0.40 7.23
CA GLU A 94 1.96 0.73 8.10
C GLU A 94 0.73 1.49 7.61
N GLN A 95 0.68 1.83 6.32
CA GLN A 95 -0.48 2.48 5.70
C GLN A 95 -1.75 1.62 5.87
N LYS A 96 -1.63 0.30 5.66
CA LYS A 96 -2.76 -0.63 5.86
C LYS A 96 -3.21 -0.66 7.32
N LYS A 97 -2.27 -0.69 8.29
CA LYS A 97 -2.59 -0.61 9.73
C LYS A 97 -3.30 0.71 10.08
N GLN A 98 -2.83 1.84 9.55
CA GLN A 98 -3.44 3.14 9.78
C GLN A 98 -4.85 3.21 9.18
N ALA A 99 -5.04 2.74 7.94
CA ALA A 99 -6.35 2.67 7.30
C ALA A 99 -7.34 1.81 8.11
N THR A 100 -6.89 0.65 8.60
CA THR A 100 -7.72 -0.21 9.48
C THR A 100 -8.05 0.47 10.80
N ARG A 101 -7.10 1.18 11.43
CA ARG A 101 -7.36 1.97 12.65
C ARG A 101 -8.39 3.06 12.39
N LEU A 102 -8.22 3.85 11.34
CA LEU A 102 -9.17 4.91 10.97
C LEU A 102 -10.57 4.36 10.67
N ALA A 103 -10.65 3.22 9.98
CA ALA A 103 -11.91 2.52 9.73
C ALA A 103 -12.58 2.08 11.04
N ALA A 104 -11.82 1.53 11.99
CA ALA A 104 -12.32 1.16 13.32
C ALA A 104 -12.81 2.37 14.13
N PHE A 105 -12.20 3.55 13.96
CA PHE A 105 -12.61 4.79 14.63
C PHE A 105 -13.71 5.58 13.89
N SER A 106 -14.16 5.13 12.71
CA SER A 106 -15.15 5.86 11.93
C SER A 106 -16.50 5.94 12.69
N PRO A 107 -17.11 7.13 12.83
CA PRO A 107 -18.33 7.32 13.63
C PRO A 107 -19.59 6.66 13.03
N GLN A 108 -19.50 6.15 11.80
CA GLN A 108 -20.58 5.44 11.11
C GLN A 108 -20.84 4.02 11.64
N THR A 109 -19.88 3.35 12.29
CA THR A 109 -20.08 2.02 12.87
C THR A 109 -20.75 2.03 14.25
N ARG A 110 -21.08 3.20 14.81
CA ARG A 110 -21.88 3.25 16.05
C ARG A 110 -23.34 2.90 15.74
N PRO A 111 -23.89 1.82 16.32
CA PRO A 111 -25.30 1.49 16.15
C PRO A 111 -26.18 2.69 16.52
N GLY A 112 -27.22 2.98 15.74
CA GLY A 112 -28.09 4.15 15.96
C GLY A 112 -28.68 4.21 17.37
N TRP A 113 -28.98 3.06 17.96
CA TRP A 113 -29.50 2.95 19.33
C TRP A 113 -28.50 3.44 20.39
N MET A 114 -27.19 3.24 20.19
CA MET A 114 -26.17 3.77 21.11
C MET A 114 -26.13 5.29 21.12
N ARG A 115 -26.45 5.96 20.00
CA ARG A 115 -26.60 7.42 19.96
C ARG A 115 -27.83 7.87 20.75
N LEU A 116 -28.91 7.09 20.67
CA LEU A 116 -30.16 7.34 21.38
C LEU A 116 -29.99 7.15 22.89
N VAL A 117 -29.34 6.07 23.33
CA VAL A 117 -28.99 5.81 24.74
C VAL A 117 -28.08 6.89 25.31
N ASN A 118 -27.06 7.33 24.57
CA ASN A 118 -26.21 8.44 25.01
C ASN A 118 -26.97 9.77 25.14
N ARG A 119 -28.02 9.97 24.32
CA ARG A 119 -28.86 11.16 24.38
C ARG A 119 -29.84 11.09 25.56
N LEU A 120 -30.37 9.90 25.86
CA LEU A 120 -31.27 9.64 26.99
C LEU A 120 -30.56 9.74 28.34
N PHE A 121 -29.35 9.21 28.46
CA PHE A 121 -28.55 9.23 29.69
C PHE A 121 -27.59 10.42 29.79
N PHE A 122 -27.90 11.58 29.17
CA PHE A 122 -27.09 12.80 29.26
C PHE A 122 -25.57 12.59 29.05
N ARG A 123 -25.17 11.73 28.10
CA ARG A 123 -23.78 11.40 27.77
C ARG A 123 -22.95 10.77 28.90
N LEU A 124 -23.57 10.31 30.00
CA LEU A 124 -22.88 9.60 31.09
C LEU A 124 -22.12 8.34 30.62
N PRO A 125 -22.67 7.45 29.77
CA PRO A 125 -21.97 6.23 29.37
C PRO A 125 -20.69 6.53 28.57
N ALA A 126 -20.71 7.55 27.71
CA ALA A 126 -19.51 7.97 26.96
C ALA A 126 -18.42 8.59 27.85
N LYS A 127 -18.77 9.25 28.96
CA LYS A 127 -17.80 9.77 29.94
C LYS A 127 -17.12 8.63 30.68
N ILE A 128 -17.88 7.62 31.12
CA ILE A 128 -17.34 6.46 31.85
C ILE A 128 -16.41 5.64 30.96
N TYR A 129 -16.82 5.37 29.71
CA TYR A 129 -15.98 4.63 28.76
C TYR A 129 -14.65 5.35 28.47
N ARG A 130 -14.66 6.69 28.29
CA ARG A 130 -13.43 7.48 28.12
C ARG A 130 -12.56 7.54 29.37
N PHE A 131 -13.15 7.43 30.56
CA PHE A 131 -12.42 7.43 31.82
C PHE A 131 -11.68 6.10 32.05
N PHE A 132 -12.27 4.98 31.64
CA PHE A 132 -11.65 3.65 31.73
C PHE A 132 -10.62 3.33 30.64
N GLN A 133 -10.60 4.10 29.55
CA GLN A 133 -9.67 3.90 28.44
C GLN A 133 -8.42 4.79 28.51
N ARG A 134 -8.30 5.59 29.58
CA ARG A 134 -7.15 6.43 29.91
C ARG A 134 -6.28 5.71 30.93
#